data_AF-A0A7T8HFH4-F1
#
_entry.id   AF-A0A7T8HFH4-F1
#
_cell.length_a   1.000
_cell.length_b   1.000
_cell.length_c   1.000
_cell.angle_alpha   90.00
_cell.angle_beta   90.00
_cell.angle_gamma   90.00
#
_symmetry.space_group_name_H-M   'P 1'
#
loop_
_entity.id
_entity.type
_entity.pdbx_description
1 polymer ?
#
loop_
_entity_poly.entity_id
_entity_poly.type
_entity_poly.pdbx_seq_one_letter_code
_entity_poly.pdbx_strand_id
1 'polypeptide(L)' 'MFVEKQRKNAEFLANAIKRLVLSFLDGEELALVAAVNGEATDLGVSMLPLLGVVFTSDKATF' A
#
# COMPACT_ATOMS: atom_id res chain seq x y z
N MET A 1 -4.02 -8.28 29.92
CA MET A 1 -4.46 -9.18 28.82
C MET A 1 -4.88 -8.40 27.56
N PHE A 2 -5.64 -7.31 27.68
CA PHE A 2 -6.07 -6.48 26.54
C PHE A 2 -4.92 -5.76 25.81
N VAL A 3 -4.01 -5.13 26.55
CA VAL A 3 -2.83 -4.43 25.99
C VAL A 3 -1.93 -5.38 25.19
N GLU A 4 -1.71 -6.59 25.70
CA GLU A 4 -0.88 -7.59 25.04
C GLU A 4 -1.52 -8.09 23.73
N LYS A 5 -2.85 -8.20 23.67
CA LYS A 5 -3.57 -8.53 22.43
C LYS A 5 -3.46 -7.40 21.40
N GLN A 6 -3.59 -6.14 21.83
CA GLN A 6 -3.44 -4.99 20.95
C GLN A 6 -2.02 -4.88 20.38
N ARG A 7 -1.01 -5.11 21.22
CA ARG A 7 0.41 -5.15 20.80
C ARG A 7 0.63 -6.21 19.72
N LYS A 8 0.17 -7.44 19.95
CA LYS A 8 0.30 -8.54 18.97
C LYS A 8 -0.41 -8.21 17.65
N ASN A 9 -1.59 -7.61 17.71
CA ASN A 9 -2.32 -7.21 16.50
C ASN A 9 -1.59 -6.11 15.73
N ALA A 10 -1.03 -5.12 16.43
CA ALA A 10 -0.25 -4.05 15.82
C ALA A 10 1.03 -4.60 15.16
N GLU A 11 1.75 -5.50 15.83
CA GLU A 11 2.93 -6.17 15.27
C GLU A 11 2.58 -7.01 14.05
N PHE A 12 1.45 -7.74 14.11
CA PHE A 12 0.98 -8.52 12.98
C PHE A 12 0.68 -7.62 11.77
N LEU A 13 -0.04 -6.52 11.98
CA LEU A 13 -0.39 -5.57 10.91
C LEU A 13 0.87 -4.92 10.33
N ALA A 14 1.79 -4.44 11.16
CA ALA A 14 3.04 -3.84 10.71
C ALA A 14 3.87 -4.81 9.86
N ASN A 15 3.95 -6.08 10.29
CA ASN A 15 4.64 -7.12 9.53
C ASN A 15 3.92 -7.46 8.22
N ALA A 16 2.59 -7.45 8.19
CA ALA A 16 1.82 -7.66 6.96
C ALA A 16 2.04 -6.53 5.95
N ILE A 17 1.99 -5.26 6.38
CA ILE A 17 2.27 -4.10 5.53
C ILE A 17 3.71 -4.17 5.00
N LYS A 18 4.68 -4.50 5.85
CA LYS A 18 6.08 -4.66 5.42
C LYS A 18 6.22 -5.72 4.32
N ARG A 19 5.60 -6.89 4.50
CA ARG A 19 5.65 -7.97 3.49
C ARG A 19 4.97 -7.55 2.18
N LEU A 20 3.85 -6.84 2.28
CA LEU A 20 3.16 -6.29 1.12
C LEU A 20 4.10 -5.38 0.33
N VAL A 21 4.68 -4.35 0.97
CA VAL A 21 5.59 -3.40 0.33
C VAL A 21 6.79 -4.09 -0.31
N LEU A 22 7.43 -5.03 0.38
CA LEU A 22 8.57 -5.78 -0.16
C LEU A 22 8.18 -6.59 -1.42
N SER A 23 6.96 -7.13 -1.47
CA SER A 23 6.49 -7.89 -2.63
C SER A 23 6.37 -7.02 -3.91
N PHE A 24 6.19 -5.70 -3.77
CA PHE A 24 6.21 -4.77 -4.91
C PHE A 24 7.64 -4.43 -5.36
N LEU A 25 8.62 -4.51 -4.46
CA LEU A 25 10.03 -4.21 -4.78
C LEU A 25 10.73 -5.40 -5.44
N ASP A 26 10.38 -6.63 -5.05
CA ASP A 26 10.99 -7.85 -5.59
C ASP A 26 10.43 -8.27 -6.96
N GLY A 27 9.33 -7.64 -7.41
CA GLY A 27 8.60 -7.96 -8.63
C GLY A 27 9.04 -7.17 -9.85
N GLU A 28 10.31 -7.26 -10.26
CA GLU A 28 10.85 -6.52 -11.43
C GLU A 28 10.26 -6.96 -12.79
N GLU A 29 9.57 -8.11 -12.86
CA GLU A 29 9.12 -8.71 -14.14
C GLU A 29 7.71 -8.29 -14.60
N LEU A 30 6.87 -7.71 -13.73
CA LEU A 30 5.50 -7.34 -14.07
C LEU A 30 5.30 -5.83 -13.92
N ALA A 31 4.98 -5.16 -15.02
CA ALA A 31 4.61 -3.74 -15.00
C ALA A 31 3.29 -3.57 -14.21
N LEU A 32 3.38 -3.12 -12.97
CA LEU A 32 2.22 -2.82 -12.13
C LEU A 32 1.70 -1.43 -12.44
N VAL A 33 0.39 -1.35 -12.70
CA VAL A 33 -0.29 -0.12 -13.09
C VAL A 33 -1.38 0.21 -12.07
N ALA A 34 -1.37 1.43 -11.54
CA ALA A 34 -2.50 1.97 -10.78
C ALA A 34 -3.44 2.76 -11.67
N ALA A 35 -4.75 2.61 -11.44
CA ALA A 35 -5.79 3.48 -11.99
C ALA A 35 -6.59 4.08 -10.82
N VAL A 36 -6.34 5.35 -10.52
CA VAL A 36 -6.93 6.06 -9.39
C VAL A 36 -8.17 6.81 -9.85
N ASN A 37 -9.33 6.43 -9.32
CA ASN A 37 -10.64 6.95 -9.74
C ASN A 37 -11.44 7.61 -8.59
N GLY A 38 -10.73 8.24 -7.67
CA GLY A 38 -11.28 8.87 -6.47
C GLY A 38 -10.16 9.21 -5.50
N GLU A 39 -10.48 9.18 -4.21
CA GLU A 39 -9.51 9.50 -3.17
C GLU A 39 -8.58 8.31 -2.89
N ALA A 40 -7.27 8.57 -2.88
CA ALA A 40 -6.27 7.73 -2.26
C ALA A 40 -5.70 8.49 -1.06
N THR A 41 -5.61 7.87 0.11
CA THR A 41 -4.99 8.47 1.31
C THR A 41 -3.97 7.52 1.93
N ASP A 42 -3.13 8.03 2.83
CA ASP A 42 -2.27 7.25 3.73
C ASP A 42 -1.43 6.21 2.99
N LEU A 43 -1.68 4.91 3.25
CA LEU A 43 -0.98 3.80 2.61
C LEU A 43 -1.27 3.75 1.11
N GLY A 44 -2.48 4.10 0.68
CA GLY A 44 -2.87 4.11 -0.74
C GLY A 44 -2.01 5.04 -1.57
N VAL A 45 -1.78 6.27 -1.09
CA VAL A 45 -0.87 7.24 -1.75
C VAL A 45 0.58 6.77 -1.65
N SER A 46 0.98 6.27 -0.47
CA SER A 46 2.34 5.80 -0.22
C SER A 46 2.74 4.60 -1.09
N MET A 47 1.78 3.84 -1.62
CA MET A 47 2.02 2.72 -2.52
C MET A 47 2.21 3.13 -3.98
N LEU A 48 1.71 4.29 -4.41
CA LEU A 48 1.75 4.71 -5.82
C LEU A 48 3.18 4.78 -6.41
N PRO A 49 4.21 5.26 -5.68
CA PRO A 49 5.58 5.28 -6.19
C PRO A 49 6.19 3.89 -6.41
N LEU A 50 5.59 2.84 -5.84
CA LEU A 50 6.04 1.46 -6.03
C LEU A 50 5.50 0.85 -7.33
N LEU A 51 4.64 1.57 -8.05
CA LEU A 51 4.02 1.12 -9.30
C LEU A 51 4.70 1.79 -10.48
N GLY A 52 4.81 1.08 -11.61
CA GLY A 52 5.51 1.59 -12.79
C GLY A 52 4.76 2.71 -13.50
N VAL A 53 3.42 2.67 -13.51
CA VAL A 53 2.57 3.69 -14.14
C VAL A 53 1.35 3.97 -13.26
N VAL A 54 0.99 5.23 -13.12
CA VAL A 54 -0.22 5.67 -12.40
C VAL A 54 -1.09 6.50 -13.34
N PHE A 55 -2.29 6.00 -13.63
CA PHE A 55 -3.35 6.73 -14.31
C PHE A 55 -4.31 7.33 -13.29
N THR A 56 -4.78 8.54 -13.56
CA THR A 56 -5.68 9.27 -12.67
C THR A 56 -6.87 9.79 -13.46
N SER A 57 -8.08 9.74 -12.89
CA SER A 57 -9.20 10.51 -13.42
C SER A 57 -9.17 11.94 -12.89
N ASP A 58 -9.91 12.85 -13.54
CA ASP A 58 -9.95 14.27 -13.16
C ASP A 58 -10.51 14.52 -11.74
N LYS A 59 -11.17 13.51 -11.16
CA LYS A 59 -11.69 13.54 -9.79
C LYS A 59 -10.77 12.87 -8.77
N ALA A 60 -9.59 12.40 -9.18
CA ALA A 60 -8.66 11.77 -8.27
C ALA A 60 -8.09 12.79 -7.28
N THR A 61 -8.04 12.40 -6.00
CA THR A 61 -7.46 13.21 -4.92
C THR A 61 -6.46 12.36 -4.14
N PHE A 62 -5.38 12.99 -3.69
CA PHE A 62 -4.26 12.37 -2.99
C PHE A 62 -3.91 13.17 -1.73
#